data_AF-A0A2C4RAY5-F1
#
_entry.id   AF-A0A2C4RAY5-F1
#
_cell.length_a   1.000
_cell.length_b   1.000
_cell.length_c   1.000
_cell.angle_alpha   90.00
_cell.angle_beta   90.00
_cell.angle_gamma   90.00
#
_symmetry.space_group_name_H-M   'P 1'
#
loop_
_entity.id
_entity.type
_entity.pdbx_description
1 polymer ?
#
loop_
_entity_poly.entity_id
_entity_poly.type
_entity_poly.pdbx_seq_one_letter_code
_entity_poly.pdbx_strand_id
1 'polypeptide(L)'
;MHYKLKKYRFYSIALPLNEFTGFITDLTYGGIAYDSHSPKYQKINYIQLYHYCGLTLIDKDTPHVIYQSEDDYNTDKIWAREVADFFGVVENNPCNLAMRFTRLDNS
;
A
#
# COMPACT_ATOMS: atom_id res chain seq x y z
N MET A 1 -3.31 -12.84 7.81
CA MET A 1 -4.11 -11.61 7.87
C MET A 1 -3.36 -10.60 8.73
N HIS A 2 -2.41 -9.88 8.13
CA HIS A 2 -1.67 -8.83 8.83
C HIS A 2 -2.63 -7.65 9.05
N TYR A 3 -2.62 -7.03 10.23
CA TYR A 3 -3.14 -5.68 10.45
C TYR A 3 -4.65 -5.43 10.14
N LYS A 4 -5.54 -5.97 10.98
CA LYS A 4 -6.90 -5.43 11.18
C LYS A 4 -6.94 -4.80 12.58
N LEU A 5 -7.37 -3.53 12.70
CA LEU A 5 -7.61 -2.78 13.96
C LEU A 5 -6.40 -2.19 14.75
N LYS A 6 -5.18 -2.18 14.20
CA LYS A 6 -3.98 -1.60 14.85
C LYS A 6 -3.62 -0.20 14.30
N LYS A 7 -2.79 0.59 15.02
CA LYS A 7 -2.42 1.97 14.62
C LYS A 7 -1.26 2.01 13.62
N TYR A 8 -1.47 2.52 12.41
CA TYR A 8 -0.40 2.66 11.43
C TYR A 8 0.05 4.11 11.24
N ARG A 9 1.32 4.29 10.79
CA ARG A 9 1.80 5.52 10.15
C ARG A 9 1.57 5.39 8.65
N PHE A 10 0.78 6.28 8.07
CA PHE A 10 0.59 6.37 6.62
C PHE A 10 1.73 7.19 6.00
N TYR A 11 2.28 6.72 4.88
CA TYR A 11 3.29 7.47 4.13
C TYR A 11 2.75 7.98 2.80
N SER A 12 2.30 7.07 1.92
CA SER A 12 1.84 7.43 0.58
C SER A 12 0.95 6.35 -0.03
N ILE A 13 0.31 6.70 -1.16
CA ILE A 13 -0.26 5.72 -2.09
C ILE A 13 0.73 5.64 -3.26
N ALA A 14 1.28 4.44 -3.47
CA ALA A 14 2.15 4.15 -4.59
C ALA A 14 1.32 3.72 -5.80
N LEU A 15 1.58 4.34 -6.95
CA LEU A 15 0.91 4.01 -8.22
C LEU A 15 1.68 2.92 -8.99
N PRO A 16 0.99 2.09 -9.79
CA PRO A 16 1.65 1.10 -10.63
C PRO A 16 2.74 1.70 -11.51
N LEU A 17 3.93 1.10 -11.50
CA LEU A 17 5.05 1.55 -12.32
C LEU A 17 4.73 1.42 -13.82
N ASN A 18 3.91 0.45 -14.22
CA ASN A 18 3.49 0.23 -15.60
C ASN A 18 2.56 1.36 -16.14
N GLU A 19 1.98 2.19 -15.26
CA GLU A 19 1.19 3.37 -15.62
C GLU A 19 2.05 4.64 -15.75
N PHE A 20 3.34 4.57 -15.41
CA PHE A 20 4.25 5.70 -15.52
C PHE A 20 4.57 6.03 -16.98
N THR A 21 4.28 7.27 -17.39
CA THR A 21 4.45 7.75 -18.77
C THR A 21 5.72 8.60 -18.99
N GLY A 22 6.51 8.82 -17.94
CA GLY A 22 7.79 9.54 -18.02
C GLY A 22 8.97 8.66 -18.44
N PHE A 23 10.18 9.22 -18.43
CA PHE A 23 11.38 8.44 -18.73
C PHE A 23 11.83 7.63 -17.51
N ILE A 24 12.10 6.33 -17.71
CA ILE A 24 12.57 5.43 -16.65
C ILE A 24 13.87 5.95 -16.01
N THR A 25 14.71 6.66 -16.76
CA THR A 25 15.94 7.29 -16.26
C THR A 25 15.71 8.38 -15.22
N ASP A 26 14.51 8.95 -15.16
CA ASP A 26 14.15 9.98 -14.19
C ASP A 26 13.68 9.37 -12.86
N LEU A 27 13.50 8.04 -12.81
CA LEU A 27 13.10 7.33 -11.61
C LEU A 27 14.27 7.17 -10.66
N THR A 28 14.04 7.53 -9.40
CA THR A 28 15.00 7.30 -8.31
C THR A 28 14.57 6.13 -7.46
N TYR A 29 15.54 5.43 -6.85
CA TYR A 29 15.26 4.33 -5.95
C TYR A 29 14.50 4.82 -4.70
N GLY A 30 13.34 4.23 -4.43
CA GLY A 30 12.44 4.61 -3.33
C GLY A 30 12.49 3.68 -2.12
N GLY A 31 13.33 2.64 -2.13
CA GLY A 31 13.42 1.65 -1.05
C GLY A 31 12.68 0.35 -1.34
N ILE A 32 12.49 -0.44 -0.28
CA ILE A 32 11.79 -1.73 -0.33
C ILE A 32 10.62 -1.71 0.66
N ALA A 33 9.46 -2.15 0.21
CA ALA A 33 8.31 -2.44 1.04
C ALA A 33 8.06 -3.95 1.15
N TYR A 34 7.49 -4.36 2.28
CA TYR A 34 7.11 -5.73 2.56
C TYR A 34 5.67 -5.97 2.10
N ASP A 35 5.44 -7.01 1.29
CA ASP A 35 4.11 -7.34 0.80
C ASP A 35 3.24 -7.88 1.94
N SER A 36 2.18 -7.16 2.30
CA SER A 36 1.30 -7.54 3.41
C SER A 36 0.40 -8.74 3.12
N HIS A 37 0.34 -9.20 1.86
CA HIS A 37 -0.32 -10.45 1.47
C HIS A 37 0.61 -11.67 1.46
N SER A 38 1.88 -11.50 1.84
CA SER A 38 2.81 -12.63 1.99
C SER A 38 2.19 -13.75 2.84
N PRO A 39 2.10 -14.99 2.32
CA PRO A 39 1.47 -16.09 3.01
C PRO A 39 2.10 -16.35 4.38
N LYS A 40 1.27 -16.68 5.37
CA LYS A 40 1.75 -16.99 6.72
C LYS A 40 2.71 -18.19 6.65
N TYR A 41 3.86 -18.08 7.31
CA TYR A 41 4.92 -19.10 7.33
C TYR A 41 5.72 -19.28 6.02
N GLN A 42 5.54 -18.38 5.05
CA GLN A 42 6.41 -18.31 3.88
C GLN A 42 7.35 -17.10 3.99
N LYS A 43 8.40 -17.10 3.17
CA LYS A 43 9.32 -15.97 3.04
C LYS A 43 8.51 -14.74 2.61
N ILE A 44 8.68 -13.63 3.32
CA ILE A 44 7.99 -12.37 2.98
C ILE A 44 8.51 -11.89 1.62
N ASN A 45 7.58 -11.52 0.74
CA ASN A 45 7.91 -10.92 -0.55
C ASN A 45 8.29 -9.45 -0.36
N TYR A 46 9.32 -9.03 -1.07
CA TYR A 46 9.83 -7.68 -1.09
C TYR A 46 9.41 -7.01 -2.39
N ILE A 47 8.98 -5.76 -2.30
CA ILE A 47 8.54 -4.98 -3.45
C ILE A 47 9.39 -3.72 -3.51
N GLN A 48 9.97 -3.47 -4.68
CA GLN A 48 10.77 -2.28 -4.90
C GLN A 48 9.86 -1.07 -5.14
N LEU A 49 10.23 0.06 -4.53
CA LEU A 49 9.59 1.35 -4.73
C LEU A 49 10.49 2.25 -5.57
N TYR A 50 9.85 3.17 -6.30
CA TYR A 50 10.53 4.21 -7.07
C TYR A 50 9.91 5.57 -6.77
N HIS A 51 10.71 6.64 -6.92
CA HIS A 51 10.25 8.01 -6.74
C HIS A 51 10.47 8.85 -8.00
N TYR A 52 9.48 9.67 -8.32
CA TYR A 52 9.54 10.66 -9.39
C TYR A 52 8.75 11.91 -8.99
N CYS A 53 9.41 13.06 -8.85
CA CYS A 53 8.76 14.34 -8.55
C CYS A 53 7.73 14.29 -7.38
N GLY A 54 8.03 13.53 -6.33
CA GLY A 54 7.14 13.36 -5.16
C GLY A 54 6.08 12.26 -5.31
N LEU A 55 5.97 11.62 -6.47
CA LEU A 55 5.18 10.40 -6.66
C LEU A 55 5.95 9.19 -6.15
N THR A 56 5.24 8.29 -5.46
CA THR A 56 5.72 6.93 -5.20
C THR A 56 5.16 6.00 -6.27
N LEU A 57 6.02 5.17 -6.85
CA LEU A 57 5.67 4.14 -7.82
C LEU A 57 6.04 2.77 -7.25
N ILE A 58 5.29 1.73 -7.64
CA ILE A 58 5.47 0.37 -7.15
C ILE A 58 5.45 -0.63 -8.31
N ASP A 59 6.31 -1.65 -8.23
CA ASP A 59 6.33 -2.78 -9.18
C ASP A 59 5.18 -3.77 -8.88
N LYS A 60 3.95 -3.29 -9.06
CA LYS A 60 2.67 -4.02 -8.93
C LYS A 60 1.67 -3.45 -9.91
N ASP A 61 0.69 -4.27 -10.31
CA ASP A 61 -0.35 -3.87 -11.28
C ASP A 61 -1.48 -3.01 -10.66
N THR A 62 -1.54 -2.90 -9.33
CA THR A 62 -2.58 -2.14 -8.62
C THR A 62 -1.97 -1.11 -7.67
N PRO A 63 -2.68 0.00 -7.37
CA PRO A 63 -2.22 0.97 -6.38
C PRO A 63 -2.11 0.35 -4.97
N HIS A 64 -1.02 0.69 -4.27
CA HIS A 64 -0.76 0.19 -2.92
C HIS A 64 -0.57 1.32 -1.91
N VAL A 65 -1.13 1.17 -0.71
CA VAL A 65 -0.82 2.00 0.44
C VAL A 65 0.53 1.57 1.01
N ILE A 66 1.41 2.55 1.17
CA ILE A 66 2.69 2.41 1.88
C ILE A 66 2.51 2.93 3.30
N TYR A 67 2.72 2.05 4.29
CA TYR A 67 2.49 2.34 5.70
C TYR A 67 3.49 1.62 6.60
N GLN A 68 3.61 2.05 7.85
CA GLN A 68 4.34 1.33 8.88
C GLN A 68 3.39 0.94 10.01
N SER A 69 3.47 -0.33 10.40
CA SER A 69 2.75 -0.91 11.53
C SER A 69 3.28 -0.38 12.87
N GLU A 70 2.43 -0.19 13.88
CA GLU A 70 2.84 0.09 15.27
C GLU A 70 3.93 -0.84 15.81
N ASP A 71 3.91 -2.11 15.40
CA ASP A 71 4.88 -3.11 15.84
C ASP A 71 6.29 -2.84 15.26
N ASP A 72 6.37 -2.03 14.20
CA ASP A 72 7.57 -1.75 13.43
C ASP A 72 8.04 -0.28 13.57
N TYR A 73 7.43 0.53 14.44
CA TYR A 73 7.73 1.97 14.58
C TYR A 73 9.19 2.32 14.92
N ASN A 74 9.92 1.37 15.49
CA ASN A 74 11.34 1.51 15.85
C ASN A 74 12.27 0.86 14.80
N THR A 75 11.75 0.59 13.61
CA THR A 75 12.48 -0.04 12.51
C THR A 75 12.26 0.75 11.22
N ASP A 76 13.05 0.47 10.20
CA ASP A 76 12.83 1.02 8.85
C ASP A 76 11.83 0.19 8.03
N LYS A 77 11.16 -0.79 8.66
CA LYS A 77 10.22 -1.67 7.97
C LYS A 77 8.96 -0.89 7.57
N ILE A 78 8.68 -0.88 6.28
CA ILE A 78 7.44 -0.37 5.69
C ILE A 78 6.72 -1.48 4.94
N TRP A 79 5.40 -1.40 4.88
CA TRP A 79 4.52 -2.40 4.30
C TRP A 79 3.78 -1.81 3.11
N ALA A 80 3.53 -2.66 2.11
CA ALA A 80 2.63 -2.37 1.01
C ALA A 80 1.36 -3.22 1.15
N ARG A 81 0.20 -2.59 0.97
CA ARG A 81 -1.09 -3.27 0.85
C ARG A 81 -1.90 -2.64 -0.27
N GLU A 82 -2.61 -3.44 -1.04
CA GLU A 82 -3.53 -2.91 -2.04
C GLU A 82 -4.50 -1.88 -1.43
N VAL A 83 -4.72 -0.77 -2.13
CA VAL A 83 -5.62 0.31 -1.70
C VAL A 83 -7.02 -0.22 -1.38
N ALA A 84 -7.55 -1.10 -2.23
CA ALA A 84 -8.86 -1.71 -2.05
C ALA A 84 -8.95 -2.55 -0.77
N ASP A 85 -7.87 -3.21 -0.35
CA ASP A 85 -7.85 -4.00 0.88
C ASP A 85 -7.55 -3.14 2.12
N PHE A 86 -6.72 -2.10 1.97
CA PHE A 86 -6.33 -1.23 3.07
C PHE A 86 -7.46 -0.30 3.50
N PHE A 87 -8.12 0.32 2.52
CA PHE A 87 -9.26 1.21 2.70
C PHE A 87 -10.60 0.54 2.40
N GLY A 88 -10.58 -0.79 2.27
CA GLY A 88 -11.73 -1.60 1.92
C GLY A 88 -12.81 -1.68 2.98
N VAL A 89 -13.55 -2.76 2.92
CA VAL A 89 -14.86 -2.90 3.56
C VAL A 89 -14.74 -3.18 5.06
N VAL A 90 -15.56 -2.51 5.87
CA VAL A 90 -15.76 -2.82 7.30
C VAL A 90 -17.08 -3.55 7.44
N GLU A 91 -17.10 -4.62 8.24
CA GLU A 91 -18.35 -5.14 8.78
C GLU A 91 -18.89 -4.14 9.79
N ASN A 92 -19.95 -3.42 9.40
CA ASN A 92 -20.70 -2.57 10.31
C ASN A 92 -21.75 -3.38 11.10
N ASN A 93 -22.09 -4.59 10.64
CA ASN A 93 -22.94 -5.59 11.28
C ASN A 93 -22.69 -6.97 10.62
N PRO A 94 -23.10 -8.11 11.23
CA PRO A 94 -22.85 -9.47 10.71
C PRO A 94 -23.37 -9.79 9.28
N CYS A 95 -23.98 -8.83 8.59
CA CYS A 95 -24.46 -8.96 7.22
C CYS A 95 -24.23 -7.70 6.34
N ASN A 96 -23.56 -6.66 6.86
CA ASN A 96 -23.38 -5.40 6.13
C ASN A 96 -21.90 -5.01 6.05
N LEU A 97 -21.35 -5.19 4.85
CA LEU A 97 -20.03 -4.73 4.46
C LEU A 97 -20.17 -3.30 3.86
N ALA A 98 -19.64 -2.29 4.54
CA ALA A 98 -19.56 -0.92 4.02
C ALA A 98 -18.12 -0.52 3.66
N MET A 99 -17.89 0.03 2.46
CA MET A 99 -16.56 0.54 2.10
C MET A 99 -16.20 1.71 3.01
N ARG A 100 -14.97 1.77 3.53
CA ARG A 100 -14.55 2.92 4.36
C ARG A 100 -14.59 4.24 3.60
N PHE A 101 -14.41 4.18 2.28
CA PHE A 101 -14.43 5.34 1.39
C PHE A 101 -15.27 5.02 0.15
N THR A 102 -16.13 5.95 -0.24
CA THR A 102 -16.92 5.88 -1.47
C THR A 102 -16.45 7.00 -2.38
N ARG A 103 -16.22 6.69 -3.65
CA ARG A 103 -15.93 7.72 -4.66
C ARG A 103 -17.11 8.70 -4.71
N LEU A 104 -16.83 9.97 -4.50
CA LEU A 104 -17.81 11.02 -4.78
C LEU A 104 -17.77 11.28 -6.29
N ASP A 105 -18.89 11.09 -6.96
CA ASP A 105 -19.03 11.59 -8.33
C ASP A 105 -19.21 13.10 -8.24
N ASN A 106 -18.18 13.85 -8.66
CA ASN A 106 -18.27 15.29 -8.76
C ASN A 106 -19.28 15.63 -9.87
N SER A 107 -20.38 16.28 -9.47
CA SER A 107 -21.42 16.81 -10.35
C SER A 107 -20.96 18.08 -11.05
#